data_AF-A0A958FU48-F1
#
_entry.id   AF-A0A958FU48-F1
#
_cell.length_a   1.000
_cell.length_b   1.000
_cell.length_c   1.000
_cell.angle_alpha   90.00
_cell.angle_beta   90.00
_cell.angle_gamma   90.00
#
_symmetry.space_group_name_H-M   'P 1'
#
loop_
_entity.id
_entity.type
_entity.pdbx_description
1 polymer ?
#
loop_
_entity_poly.entity_id
_entity_poly.type
_entity_poly.pdbx_seq_one_letter_code
_entity_poly.pdbx_strand_id
1 'polypeptide(L)'
;FRSDKKIKKNWLIFIALTICFSIVYPQTNRAGSSSPAVCYNWENIAAAEAAQLDSTAMALLSAIVDIQPEKLWRDCDPVFQTDISQDKFTDFTLTLAERIVSLQHIRRTDGKIVETQSKLTAPVSIACGSNKSGRDDYFEIRLWPEIQKTAVIFYELNSEQIVRNVVLVMAKRKNNPYRLLSLYVTPATYFGKNAEYFENLAQTAVAAGNKTSGYWFYHCALLLSQTGPVIRSNQSIRLQQATAALQEKPRFQESISQLNLNGVRYPIFTFYFIELENQLVPLVAYLSRYDGTAKDTDTTSKIEAEAKQICQSLQKSNSGFFDEFPSVMFQAYFEPPADPTKQYPYYKIMVDANEFN
;
A
#
# COMPACT_ATOMS: atom_id res chain seq x y z
N PHE A 1 1.89 -1.23 -33.49
CA PHE A 1 2.47 -1.79 -32.26
C PHE A 1 1.52 -2.86 -31.72
N ARG A 2 2.06 -4.04 -31.42
CA ARG A 2 1.29 -5.26 -31.14
C ARG A 2 0.38 -5.09 -29.93
N SER A 3 -0.79 -5.70 -30.05
CA SER A 3 -1.90 -5.72 -29.10
C SER A 3 -1.53 -6.47 -27.81
N ASP A 4 -1.10 -5.75 -26.78
CA ASP A 4 -1.11 -6.26 -25.40
C ASP A 4 -2.52 -6.17 -24.81
N LYS A 5 -3.34 -7.15 -25.18
CA LYS A 5 -4.71 -7.34 -24.68
C LYS A 5 -4.77 -8.14 -23.37
N LYS A 6 -3.65 -8.44 -22.71
CA LYS A 6 -3.63 -9.31 -21.51
C LYS A 6 -3.28 -8.67 -20.17
N ILE A 7 -2.96 -7.37 -20.08
CA ILE A 7 -2.57 -6.74 -18.79
C ILE A 7 -3.76 -6.05 -18.06
N LYS A 8 -4.98 -6.08 -18.61
CA LYS A 8 -6.06 -5.17 -18.16
C LYS A 8 -6.99 -5.65 -17.03
N LYS A 9 -6.79 -6.81 -16.40
CA LYS A 9 -7.76 -7.31 -15.38
C LYS A 9 -7.28 -7.41 -13.93
N ASN A 10 -5.96 -7.47 -13.66
CA ASN A 10 -5.50 -7.81 -12.30
C ASN A 10 -5.21 -6.59 -11.39
N TRP A 11 -5.03 -5.40 -11.95
CA TRP A 11 -4.65 -4.21 -11.17
C TRP A 11 -5.82 -3.57 -10.38
N LEU A 12 -7.06 -3.77 -10.81
CA LEU A 12 -8.26 -3.20 -10.16
C LEU A 12 -8.67 -3.94 -8.88
N ILE A 13 -8.33 -5.23 -8.76
CA ILE A 13 -8.66 -6.04 -7.57
C ILE A 13 -7.85 -5.59 -6.34
N PHE A 14 -6.62 -5.10 -6.55
CA PHE A 14 -5.74 -4.62 -5.46
C PHE A 14 -6.23 -3.30 -4.84
N ILE A 15 -6.77 -2.39 -5.66
CA ILE A 15 -7.26 -1.09 -5.18
C ILE A 15 -8.62 -1.23 -4.46
N ALA A 16 -9.52 -2.09 -4.96
CA ALA A 16 -10.81 -2.33 -4.33
C ALA A 16 -10.70 -3.00 -2.95
N LEU A 17 -9.70 -3.88 -2.75
CA LEU A 17 -9.41 -4.49 -1.44
C LEU A 17 -8.76 -3.50 -0.45
N THR A 18 -8.05 -2.49 -0.94
CA THR A 18 -7.35 -1.51 -0.09
C THR A 18 -8.27 -0.34 0.32
N ILE A 19 -9.21 0.07 -0.54
CA ILE A 19 -10.11 1.22 -0.27
C ILE A 19 -11.31 0.83 0.61
N CYS A 20 -11.86 -0.38 0.49
CA CYS A 20 -13.05 -0.77 1.27
C CYS A 20 -12.82 -0.96 2.78
N PHE A 21 -11.58 -1.01 3.26
CA PHE A 21 -11.27 -1.14 4.69
C PHE A 21 -11.04 0.19 5.42
N SER A 22 -11.15 1.34 4.74
CA SER A 22 -11.00 2.66 5.37
C SER A 22 -12.26 3.15 6.11
N ILE A 23 -13.31 2.33 6.22
CA ILE A 23 -14.56 2.70 6.90
C ILE A 23 -14.40 2.43 8.41
N VAL A 24 -14.13 3.52 9.15
CA VAL A 24 -14.49 3.74 10.56
C VAL A 24 -14.24 2.53 11.47
N TYR A 25 -12.98 2.35 11.90
CA TYR A 25 -12.67 1.45 13.00
C TYR A 25 -13.13 2.08 14.32
N PRO A 26 -13.95 1.40 15.15
CA PRO A 26 -14.24 1.89 16.49
C PRO A 26 -12.94 1.97 17.30
N GLN A 27 -12.83 3.06 18.07
CA GLN A 27 -11.66 3.35 18.89
C GLN A 27 -11.29 2.16 19.78
N THR A 28 -9.98 1.91 19.86
CA THR A 28 -9.34 1.01 20.82
C THR A 28 -10.00 1.14 22.20
N ASN A 29 -10.54 0.05 22.74
CA ASN A 29 -10.93 -0.01 24.14
C ASN A 29 -9.69 0.24 25.01
N ARG A 30 -9.51 1.49 25.47
CA ARG A 30 -8.59 1.84 26.54
C ARG A 30 -9.38 2.03 27.81
N ALA A 31 -9.41 0.98 28.65
CA ALA A 31 -9.27 1.07 30.10
C ALA A 31 -9.50 -0.30 30.77
N GLY A 32 -8.54 -0.73 31.60
CA GLY A 32 -8.86 -1.38 32.87
C GLY A 32 -8.96 -2.91 32.96
N SER A 33 -8.76 -3.69 31.90
CA SER A 33 -8.73 -5.16 31.99
C SER A 33 -7.39 -5.73 31.53
N SER A 34 -6.97 -6.85 32.14
CA SER A 34 -5.83 -7.64 31.68
C SER A 34 -5.92 -7.81 30.15
N SER A 35 -4.89 -7.38 29.42
CA SER A 35 -4.84 -7.51 27.96
C SER A 35 -5.23 -8.94 27.56
N PRO A 36 -6.19 -9.14 26.64
CA PRO A 36 -6.61 -10.48 26.22
C PRO A 36 -5.51 -11.21 25.43
N ALA A 37 -4.36 -10.56 25.21
CA ALA A 37 -3.22 -11.14 24.54
C ALA A 37 -1.88 -10.67 25.13
N VAL A 38 -0.86 -11.50 24.97
CA VAL A 38 0.55 -11.22 25.28
C VAL A 38 1.32 -11.18 23.97
N CYS A 39 2.20 -10.20 23.82
CA CYS A 39 3.03 -10.04 22.63
C CYS A 39 4.49 -10.36 22.94
N TYR A 40 5.12 -11.16 22.09
CA TYR A 40 6.52 -11.50 22.16
C TYR A 40 7.22 -11.00 20.91
N ASN A 41 8.31 -10.25 21.09
CA ASN A 41 9.24 -9.99 20.00
C ASN A 41 10.02 -11.26 19.65
N TRP A 42 10.59 -11.30 18.45
CA TRP A 42 11.28 -12.47 17.91
C TRP A 42 12.35 -13.04 18.84
N GLU A 43 13.16 -12.16 19.46
CA GLU A 43 14.25 -12.54 20.36
C GLU A 43 13.77 -13.24 21.65
N ASN A 44 12.48 -13.12 21.98
CA ASN A 44 11.87 -13.72 23.16
C ASN A 44 11.05 -14.98 22.84
N ILE A 45 11.01 -15.41 21.57
CA ILE A 45 10.31 -16.64 21.15
C ILE A 45 11.21 -17.85 21.44
N ALA A 46 10.63 -18.95 21.92
CA ALA A 46 11.36 -20.20 22.10
C ALA A 46 11.99 -20.67 20.77
N ALA A 47 13.26 -21.07 20.80
CA ALA A 47 14.03 -21.38 19.58
C ALA A 47 13.36 -22.42 18.66
N ALA A 48 12.69 -23.43 19.23
CA ALA A 48 11.95 -24.43 18.47
C ALA A 48 10.74 -23.85 17.73
N GLU A 49 10.02 -22.90 18.35
CA GLU A 49 8.89 -22.22 17.71
C GLU A 49 9.36 -21.24 16.64
N ALA A 50 10.44 -20.49 16.89
CA ALA A 50 11.08 -19.64 15.90
C ALA A 50 11.56 -20.44 14.66
N ALA A 51 12.23 -21.58 14.87
CA ALA A 51 12.68 -22.46 13.78
C ALA A 51 11.51 -23.08 12.98
N GLN A 52 10.41 -23.43 13.66
CA GLN A 52 9.19 -23.89 12.99
C GLN A 52 8.59 -22.78 12.12
N LEU A 53 8.52 -21.55 12.66
CA LEU A 53 7.98 -20.40 11.96
C LEU A 53 8.81 -20.03 10.74
N ASP A 54 10.14 -20.00 10.85
CA ASP A 54 11.03 -19.74 9.71
C ASP A 54 10.89 -20.81 8.63
N SER A 55 10.89 -22.08 9.00
CA SER A 55 10.77 -23.16 8.01
C SER A 55 9.41 -23.15 7.31
N THR A 56 8.33 -22.84 8.05
CA THR A 56 6.99 -22.68 7.48
C THR A 56 6.93 -21.47 6.55
N ALA A 57 7.44 -20.31 6.98
CA ALA A 57 7.47 -19.09 6.17
C ALA A 57 8.26 -19.28 4.87
N MET A 58 9.45 -19.88 4.94
CA MET A 58 10.25 -20.16 3.76
C MET A 58 9.56 -21.16 2.82
N ALA A 59 8.89 -22.19 3.34
CA ALA A 59 8.14 -23.12 2.50
C ALA A 59 6.97 -22.45 1.76
N LEU A 60 6.26 -21.53 2.43
CA LEU A 60 5.19 -20.72 1.82
C LEU A 60 5.75 -19.81 0.72
N LEU A 61 6.86 -19.13 0.99
CA LEU A 61 7.53 -18.26 0.02
C LEU A 61 8.05 -19.04 -1.18
N SER A 62 8.63 -20.23 -0.97
CA SER A 62 9.05 -21.12 -2.07
C SER A 62 7.86 -21.55 -2.92
N ALA A 63 6.71 -21.88 -2.31
CA ALA A 63 5.51 -22.22 -3.06
C ALA A 63 4.99 -21.07 -3.94
N ILE A 64 5.25 -19.81 -3.57
CA ILE A 64 4.92 -18.64 -4.40
C ILE A 64 5.88 -18.55 -5.60
N VAL A 65 7.20 -18.62 -5.35
CA VAL A 65 8.23 -18.55 -6.41
C VAL A 65 8.09 -19.71 -7.40
N ASP A 66 7.78 -20.90 -6.90
CA ASP A 66 7.59 -22.11 -7.71
C ASP A 66 6.21 -22.17 -8.39
N ILE A 67 5.36 -21.15 -8.20
CA ILE A 67 4.01 -21.04 -8.76
C ILE A 67 3.18 -22.29 -8.42
N GLN A 68 3.07 -22.62 -7.13
CA GLN A 68 2.31 -23.75 -6.60
C GLN A 68 1.06 -23.29 -5.82
N PRO A 69 0.08 -22.63 -6.48
CA PRO A 69 -1.07 -22.01 -5.81
C PRO A 69 -1.94 -23.03 -5.05
N GLU A 70 -2.10 -24.27 -5.55
CA GLU A 70 -2.90 -25.30 -4.85
C GLU A 70 -2.22 -25.79 -3.57
N LYS A 71 -0.88 -25.80 -3.55
CA LYS A 71 -0.12 -26.13 -2.34
C LYS A 71 -0.28 -25.01 -1.33
N LEU A 72 -0.04 -23.78 -1.75
CA LEU A 72 -0.17 -22.59 -0.90
C LEU A 72 -1.60 -22.46 -0.33
N TRP A 73 -2.63 -22.75 -1.13
CA TRP A 73 -4.03 -22.75 -0.71
C TRP A 73 -4.30 -23.73 0.44
N ARG A 74 -3.75 -24.95 0.38
CA ARG A 74 -3.89 -25.96 1.45
C ARG A 74 -3.20 -25.53 2.75
N ASP A 75 -2.16 -24.72 2.63
CA ASP A 75 -1.39 -24.20 3.75
C ASP A 75 -1.99 -22.91 4.35
N CYS A 76 -3.09 -22.40 3.78
CA CYS A 76 -3.86 -21.29 4.35
C CYS A 76 -4.73 -21.71 5.56
N ASP A 77 -4.97 -20.76 6.47
CA ASP A 77 -5.94 -20.92 7.55
C ASP A 77 -7.37 -20.92 6.98
N PRO A 78 -8.31 -21.70 7.54
CA PRO A 78 -9.69 -21.72 7.08
C PRO A 78 -10.38 -20.36 7.04
N VAL A 79 -10.02 -19.40 7.92
CA VAL A 79 -10.57 -18.03 7.89
C VAL A 79 -10.21 -17.31 6.59
N PHE A 80 -9.00 -17.52 6.08
CA PHE A 80 -8.62 -16.95 4.80
C PHE A 80 -9.41 -17.61 3.66
N GLN A 81 -9.63 -18.93 3.74
CA GLN A 81 -10.32 -19.69 2.71
C GLN A 81 -11.83 -19.38 2.59
N THR A 82 -12.46 -18.83 3.63
CA THR A 82 -13.86 -18.40 3.58
C THR A 82 -14.05 -17.08 2.85
N ASP A 83 -13.01 -16.23 2.82
CA ASP A 83 -13.13 -14.84 2.35
C ASP A 83 -12.79 -14.68 0.86
N ILE A 84 -12.07 -15.65 0.27
CA ILE A 84 -11.64 -15.63 -1.13
C ILE A 84 -11.92 -16.97 -1.81
N SER A 85 -12.28 -16.95 -3.10
CA SER A 85 -12.38 -18.20 -3.88
C SER A 85 -10.99 -18.69 -4.29
N GLN A 86 -10.83 -20.00 -4.46
CA GLN A 86 -9.57 -20.59 -4.91
C GLN A 86 -9.09 -20.00 -6.24
N ASP A 87 -9.99 -19.74 -7.20
CA ASP A 87 -9.61 -19.12 -8.48
C ASP A 87 -8.97 -17.73 -8.30
N LYS A 88 -9.58 -16.88 -7.45
CA LYS A 88 -9.04 -15.55 -7.14
C LYS A 88 -7.71 -15.65 -6.39
N PHE A 89 -7.56 -16.67 -5.56
CA PHE A 89 -6.31 -16.93 -4.86
C PHE A 89 -5.19 -17.37 -5.80
N THR A 90 -5.50 -18.18 -6.81
CA THR A 90 -4.54 -18.56 -7.86
C THR A 90 -4.07 -17.33 -8.63
N ASP A 91 -4.99 -16.46 -9.07
CA ASP A 91 -4.64 -15.20 -9.75
C ASP A 91 -3.78 -14.29 -8.88
N PHE A 92 -4.09 -14.21 -7.59
CA PHE A 92 -3.30 -13.47 -6.61
C PHE A 92 -1.89 -14.04 -6.46
N THR A 93 -1.76 -15.37 -6.38
CA THR A 93 -0.46 -16.06 -6.25
C THR A 93 0.44 -15.80 -7.47
N LEU A 94 -0.13 -15.82 -8.68
CA LEU A 94 0.60 -15.46 -9.90
C LEU A 94 1.10 -14.01 -9.85
N THR A 95 0.27 -13.08 -9.36
CA THR A 95 0.67 -11.68 -9.18
C THR A 95 1.78 -11.52 -8.12
N LEU A 96 1.74 -12.34 -7.07
CA LEU A 96 2.81 -12.36 -6.05
C LEU A 96 4.12 -12.92 -6.61
N ALA A 97 4.06 -13.96 -7.45
CA ALA A 97 5.24 -14.56 -8.08
C ALA A 97 5.99 -13.55 -8.98
N GLU A 98 5.25 -12.65 -9.65
CA GLU A 98 5.85 -11.53 -10.40
C GLU A 98 6.58 -10.52 -9.48
N ARG A 99 6.18 -10.42 -8.21
CA ARG A 99 6.77 -9.49 -7.22
C ARG A 99 7.88 -10.13 -6.40
N ILE A 100 7.80 -11.44 -6.14
CA ILE A 100 8.77 -12.24 -5.39
C ILE A 100 9.41 -13.22 -6.38
N VAL A 101 10.22 -12.70 -7.29
CA VAL A 101 10.81 -13.48 -8.40
C VAL A 101 11.82 -14.52 -7.89
N SER A 102 12.51 -14.22 -6.79
CA SER A 102 13.56 -15.08 -6.23
C SER A 102 13.69 -14.89 -4.73
N LEU A 103 14.08 -15.96 -4.03
CA LEU A 103 14.40 -15.95 -2.61
C LEU A 103 15.89 -15.74 -2.32
N GLN A 104 16.75 -15.60 -3.34
CA GLN A 104 18.20 -15.46 -3.14
C GLN A 104 18.60 -14.21 -2.34
N HIS A 105 17.77 -13.17 -2.36
CA HIS A 105 18.02 -11.90 -1.68
C HIS A 105 16.97 -11.56 -0.63
N ILE A 106 16.24 -12.57 -0.15
CA ILE A 106 15.27 -12.40 0.92
C ILE A 106 15.95 -12.51 2.28
N ARG A 107 15.65 -11.60 3.20
CA ARG A 107 16.18 -11.64 4.57
C ARG A 107 15.08 -11.33 5.57
N ARG A 108 14.94 -12.15 6.63
CA ARG A 108 14.07 -11.80 7.75
C ARG A 108 14.61 -10.57 8.46
N THR A 109 13.79 -9.56 8.66
CA THR A 109 14.15 -8.32 9.35
C THR A 109 13.62 -8.28 10.77
N ASP A 110 12.41 -8.77 11.00
CA ASP A 110 11.77 -8.80 12.32
C ASP A 110 10.70 -9.92 12.38
N GLY A 111 10.19 -10.19 13.57
CA GLY A 111 9.00 -10.98 13.77
C GLY A 111 8.40 -10.83 15.15
N LYS A 112 7.10 -11.10 15.27
CA LYS A 112 6.35 -11.01 16.52
C LYS A 112 5.37 -12.16 16.63
N ILE A 113 5.13 -12.65 17.85
CA ILE A 113 4.01 -13.55 18.15
C ILE A 113 3.06 -12.83 19.09
N VAL A 114 1.76 -12.91 18.79
CA VAL A 114 0.69 -12.48 19.68
C VAL A 114 -0.09 -13.70 20.12
N GLU A 115 -0.09 -13.97 21.42
CA GLU A 115 -0.76 -15.11 22.04
C GLU A 115 -2.01 -14.64 22.78
N THR A 116 -3.17 -15.15 22.39
CA THR A 116 -4.44 -14.86 23.06
C THR A 116 -4.53 -15.63 24.38
N GLN A 117 -4.78 -14.92 25.48
CA GLN A 117 -4.92 -15.49 26.82
C GLN A 117 -6.34 -16.01 27.09
N SER A 118 -7.33 -15.54 26.31
CA SER A 118 -8.72 -15.95 26.43
C SER A 118 -9.33 -16.24 25.06
N LYS A 119 -10.40 -17.04 25.05
CA LYS A 119 -11.13 -17.34 23.81
C LYS A 119 -11.80 -16.05 23.30
N LEU A 120 -11.34 -15.57 22.16
CA LEU A 120 -11.98 -14.46 21.44
C LEU A 120 -13.31 -14.93 20.83
N THR A 121 -14.36 -14.13 20.98
CA THR A 121 -15.69 -14.38 20.38
C THR A 121 -15.94 -13.55 19.13
N ALA A 122 -15.17 -12.48 18.93
CA ALA A 122 -15.18 -11.63 17.74
C ALA A 122 -13.75 -11.16 17.41
N PRO A 123 -13.49 -10.67 16.19
CA PRO A 123 -12.20 -10.08 15.87
C PRO A 123 -11.89 -8.85 16.74
N VAL A 124 -10.65 -8.70 17.19
CA VAL A 124 -10.20 -7.58 18.05
C VAL A 124 -8.86 -7.03 17.58
N SER A 125 -8.65 -5.72 17.68
CA SER A 125 -7.32 -5.12 17.50
C SER A 125 -6.56 -5.11 18.81
N ILE A 126 -5.34 -5.63 18.79
CA ILE A 126 -4.41 -5.64 19.92
C ILE A 126 -3.22 -4.75 19.60
N ALA A 127 -2.93 -3.83 20.51
CA ALA A 127 -1.72 -3.04 20.49
C ALA A 127 -0.63 -3.74 21.32
N CYS A 128 0.52 -3.95 20.69
CA CYS A 128 1.76 -4.43 21.28
C CYS A 128 2.77 -3.27 21.33
N GLY A 129 3.64 -3.23 22.34
CA GLY A 129 4.66 -2.18 22.47
C GLY A 129 4.14 -0.85 23.03
N SER A 130 4.95 0.21 22.99
CA SER A 130 4.62 1.51 23.58
C SER A 130 4.20 2.50 22.51
N ASN A 131 3.03 3.11 22.67
CA ASN A 131 2.58 4.21 21.82
C ASN A 131 3.22 5.57 22.20
N LYS A 132 4.23 5.59 23.07
CA LYS A 132 4.91 6.82 23.46
C LYS A 132 5.74 7.35 22.28
N SER A 133 5.81 8.66 22.14
CA SER A 133 6.64 9.31 21.13
C SER A 133 8.11 8.88 21.27
N GLY A 134 8.78 8.61 20.14
CA GLY A 134 10.18 8.15 20.10
C GLY A 134 10.37 6.65 20.37
N ARG A 135 9.29 5.87 20.43
CA ARG A 135 9.32 4.41 20.52
C ARG A 135 8.75 3.82 19.23
N ASP A 136 9.59 3.07 18.51
CA ASP A 136 9.22 2.40 17.25
C ASP A 136 8.76 0.95 17.48
N ASP A 137 8.63 0.53 18.74
CA ASP A 137 8.20 -0.82 19.13
C ASP A 137 6.68 -1.03 19.05
N TYR A 138 5.90 0.02 18.80
CA TYR A 138 4.43 -0.08 18.69
C TYR A 138 4.00 -0.81 17.43
N PHE A 139 3.13 -1.78 17.64
CA PHE A 139 2.58 -2.64 16.61
C PHE A 139 1.12 -2.97 16.97
N GLU A 140 0.18 -2.60 16.12
CA GLU A 140 -1.22 -3.01 16.25
C GLU A 140 -1.53 -4.13 15.26
N ILE A 141 -2.20 -5.19 15.73
CA ILE A 141 -2.65 -6.30 14.89
C ILE A 141 -4.10 -6.66 15.17
N ARG A 142 -4.84 -6.98 14.11
CA ARG A 142 -6.15 -7.60 14.23
C ARG A 142 -6.00 -9.10 14.50
N LEU A 143 -6.68 -9.60 15.53
CA LEU A 143 -6.79 -11.03 15.86
C LEU A 143 -8.19 -11.53 15.51
N TRP A 144 -8.31 -12.82 15.23
CA TRP A 144 -9.58 -13.48 14.90
C TRP A 144 -9.95 -14.53 15.97
N PRO A 145 -11.26 -14.84 16.10
CA PRO A 145 -11.72 -15.93 16.95
C PRO A 145 -10.99 -17.26 16.68
N GLU A 146 -10.83 -18.07 17.72
CA GLU A 146 -10.28 -19.45 17.68
C GLU A 146 -8.79 -19.59 17.32
N ILE A 147 -8.13 -18.50 16.92
CA ILE A 147 -6.67 -18.45 16.76
C ILE A 147 -6.04 -18.26 18.14
N GLN A 148 -5.12 -19.14 18.51
CA GLN A 148 -4.41 -19.06 19.81
C GLN A 148 -3.16 -18.21 19.72
N LYS A 149 -2.41 -18.35 18.62
CA LYS A 149 -1.22 -17.54 18.34
C LYS A 149 -1.28 -17.00 16.93
N THR A 150 -0.96 -15.72 16.77
CA THR A 150 -0.72 -15.09 15.49
C THR A 150 0.73 -14.68 15.41
N ALA A 151 1.48 -15.25 14.47
CA ALA A 151 2.83 -14.83 14.17
C ALA A 151 2.81 -13.83 13.01
N VAL A 152 3.60 -12.78 13.10
CA VAL A 152 3.89 -11.87 12.00
C VAL A 152 5.38 -11.89 11.75
N ILE A 153 5.77 -12.17 10.51
CA ILE A 153 7.18 -12.24 10.12
C ILE A 153 7.41 -11.28 8.97
N PHE A 154 8.44 -10.47 9.12
CA PHE A 154 8.86 -9.48 8.16
C PHE A 154 10.10 -9.96 7.45
N TYR A 155 10.04 -9.92 6.12
CA TYR A 155 11.18 -10.13 5.25
C TYR A 155 11.39 -8.90 4.39
N GLU A 156 12.63 -8.64 4.00
CA GLU A 156 12.98 -7.70 2.95
C GLU A 156 13.40 -8.47 1.71
N LEU A 157 12.88 -8.04 0.56
CA LEU A 157 13.32 -8.44 -0.76
C LEU A 157 14.12 -7.29 -1.37
N ASN A 158 15.43 -7.47 -1.46
CA ASN A 158 16.32 -6.44 -1.98
C ASN A 158 16.21 -6.31 -3.50
N SER A 159 16.13 -5.07 -3.97
CA SER A 159 16.25 -4.66 -5.36
C SER A 159 16.88 -3.27 -5.40
N GLU A 160 17.56 -2.93 -6.50
CA GLU A 160 18.27 -1.65 -6.64
C GLU A 160 17.34 -0.44 -6.56
N GLN A 161 16.11 -0.56 -7.09
CA GLN A 161 15.18 0.57 -7.21
C GLN A 161 14.10 0.57 -6.14
N ILE A 162 13.49 -0.59 -5.86
CA ILE A 162 12.41 -0.72 -4.88
C ILE A 162 12.68 -1.93 -3.99
N VAL A 163 13.14 -1.68 -2.77
CA VAL A 163 13.18 -2.72 -1.73
C VAL A 163 11.75 -2.95 -1.24
N ARG A 164 11.35 -4.22 -1.13
CA ARG A 164 9.98 -4.59 -0.72
C ARG A 164 9.99 -5.31 0.62
N ASN A 165 9.03 -4.98 1.47
CA ASN A 165 8.68 -5.79 2.62
C ASN A 165 7.74 -6.91 2.20
N VAL A 166 8.06 -8.14 2.58
CA VAL A 166 7.17 -9.29 2.52
C VAL A 166 6.74 -9.62 3.94
N VAL A 167 5.45 -9.42 4.22
CA VAL A 167 4.87 -9.61 5.55
C VAL A 167 3.98 -10.83 5.53
N LEU A 168 4.34 -11.84 6.32
CA LEU A 168 3.57 -13.05 6.51
C LEU A 168 2.85 -13.00 7.84
N VAL A 169 1.52 -13.11 7.82
CA VAL A 169 0.69 -13.30 9.00
C VAL A 169 0.29 -14.77 9.05
N MET A 170 0.70 -15.48 10.08
CA MET A 170 0.43 -16.90 10.27
C MET A 170 -0.40 -17.14 11.53
N ALA A 171 -1.41 -17.98 11.39
CA ALA A 171 -2.30 -18.37 12.48
C ALA A 171 -1.93 -19.77 13.00
N LYS A 172 -1.97 -19.94 14.31
CA LYS A 172 -1.92 -21.25 14.98
C LYS A 172 -3.17 -21.45 15.82
N ARG A 173 -3.96 -22.43 15.42
CA ARG A 173 -5.10 -22.95 16.19
C ARG A 173 -4.59 -24.01 17.17
N LYS A 174 -5.41 -24.34 18.17
CA LYS A 174 -5.06 -25.35 19.18
C LYS A 174 -4.63 -26.66 18.53
N ASN A 175 -3.45 -27.15 18.89
CA ASN A 175 -2.85 -28.40 18.40
C ASN A 175 -2.63 -28.48 16.88
N ASN A 176 -2.72 -27.36 16.16
CA ASN A 176 -2.47 -27.32 14.72
C ASN A 176 -1.11 -26.67 14.42
N PRO A 177 -0.52 -26.94 13.24
CA PRO A 177 0.63 -26.18 12.76
C PRO A 177 0.26 -24.73 12.46
N TYR A 178 1.26 -23.86 12.33
CA TYR A 178 1.07 -22.53 11.77
C TYR A 178 0.61 -22.62 10.32
N ARG A 179 -0.37 -21.79 9.94
CA ARG A 179 -0.92 -21.69 8.59
C ARG A 179 -1.00 -20.25 8.15
N LEU A 180 -0.92 -20.01 6.85
CA LEU A 180 -0.96 -18.66 6.29
C LEU A 180 -2.34 -18.03 6.47
N LEU A 181 -2.40 -16.91 7.16
CA LEU A 181 -3.63 -16.12 7.32
C LEU A 181 -3.67 -14.93 6.36
N SER A 182 -2.54 -14.28 6.12
CA SER A 182 -2.42 -13.19 5.16
C SER A 182 -0.98 -13.00 4.70
N LEU A 183 -0.81 -12.47 3.50
CA LEU A 183 0.48 -12.13 2.93
C LEU A 183 0.40 -10.76 2.27
N TYR A 184 1.37 -9.90 2.58
CA TYR A 184 1.48 -8.57 1.97
C TYR A 184 2.87 -8.38 1.37
N VAL A 185 2.93 -7.79 0.19
CA VAL A 185 4.16 -7.33 -0.43
C VAL A 185 4.02 -5.83 -0.66
N THR A 186 4.76 -5.03 0.09
CA THR A 186 4.68 -3.57 0.05
C THR A 186 6.06 -2.97 -0.22
N PRO A 187 6.15 -1.81 -0.89
CA PRO A 187 7.43 -1.12 -1.00
C PRO A 187 7.86 -0.63 0.39
N ALA A 188 9.15 -0.74 0.69
CA ALA A 188 9.76 -0.33 1.95
C ALA A 188 10.71 0.86 1.74
N THR A 189 11.45 0.83 0.63
CA THR A 189 12.42 1.84 0.26
C THR A 189 12.35 2.07 -1.26
N TYR A 190 12.47 3.33 -1.68
CA TYR A 190 12.50 3.75 -3.09
C TYR A 190 13.81 4.50 -3.36
N PHE A 191 14.65 3.99 -4.27
CA PHE A 191 16.01 4.49 -4.53
C PHE A 191 16.83 4.76 -3.26
N GLY A 192 16.81 3.82 -2.31
CA GLY A 192 17.52 3.95 -1.03
C GLY A 192 16.86 4.89 0.00
N LYS A 193 15.74 5.53 -0.32
CA LYS A 193 15.00 6.45 0.55
C LYS A 193 13.79 5.75 1.19
N ASN A 194 13.68 5.82 2.51
CA ASN A 194 12.63 5.16 3.30
C ASN A 194 11.51 6.15 3.70
N ALA A 195 10.53 5.68 4.48
CA ALA A 195 9.42 6.51 4.95
C ALA A 195 9.87 7.75 5.77
N GLU A 196 10.93 7.65 6.57
CA GLU A 196 11.44 8.78 7.37
C GLU A 196 11.99 9.90 6.50
N TYR A 197 12.74 9.56 5.44
CA TYR A 197 13.23 10.53 4.47
C TYR A 197 12.09 11.37 3.88
N PHE A 198 11.05 10.71 3.36
CA PHE A 198 9.92 11.40 2.75
C PHE A 198 9.05 12.13 3.77
N GLU A 199 8.97 11.63 5.02
CA GLU A 199 8.32 12.37 6.11
C GLU A 199 9.02 13.71 6.38
N ASN A 200 10.36 13.72 6.42
CA ASN A 200 11.14 14.94 6.63
C ASN A 200 10.97 15.94 5.47
N LEU A 201 10.94 15.46 4.23
CA LEU A 201 10.62 16.30 3.07
C LEU A 201 9.21 16.88 3.17
N ALA A 202 8.24 16.07 3.60
CA ALA A 202 6.86 16.50 3.77
C ALA A 202 6.74 17.63 4.80
N GLN A 203 7.36 17.46 5.97
CA GLN A 203 7.38 18.48 7.03
C GLN A 203 8.02 19.78 6.55
N THR A 204 9.16 19.68 5.84
CA THR A 204 9.88 20.83 5.28
C THR A 204 9.01 21.59 4.26
N ALA A 205 8.38 20.87 3.33
CA ALA A 205 7.50 21.47 2.32
C ALA A 205 6.28 22.16 2.96
N VAL A 206 5.65 21.52 3.96
CA VAL A 206 4.52 22.11 4.68
C VAL A 206 4.94 23.37 5.44
N ALA A 207 6.09 23.36 6.10
CA ALA A 207 6.62 24.51 6.82
C ALA A 207 6.93 25.70 5.88
N ALA A 208 7.39 25.41 4.67
CA ALA A 208 7.61 26.41 3.61
C ALA A 208 6.30 26.89 2.93
N GLY A 209 5.13 26.38 3.34
CA GLY A 209 3.84 26.73 2.78
C GLY A 209 3.43 25.93 1.53
N ASN A 210 4.30 25.04 1.03
CA ASN A 210 4.01 24.16 -0.12
C ASN A 210 3.29 22.88 0.34
N LYS A 211 1.99 23.02 0.58
CA LYS A 211 1.14 21.93 1.11
C LYS A 211 0.92 20.78 0.12
N THR A 212 0.95 21.06 -1.19
CA THR A 212 0.74 20.04 -2.23
C THR A 212 1.94 19.10 -2.34
N SER A 213 3.17 19.61 -2.41
CA SER A 213 4.37 18.78 -2.26
C SER A 213 4.38 18.05 -0.92
N GLY A 214 4.05 18.76 0.17
CA GLY A 214 3.97 18.16 1.50
C GLY A 214 3.03 16.95 1.56
N TYR A 215 1.85 17.07 0.96
CA TYR A 215 0.88 15.99 0.86
C TYR A 215 1.40 14.80 0.05
N TRP A 216 2.03 15.04 -1.10
CA TRP A 216 2.64 13.97 -1.90
C TRP A 216 3.73 13.22 -1.14
N PHE A 217 4.62 13.94 -0.46
CA PHE A 217 5.67 13.33 0.33
C PHE A 217 5.12 12.54 1.52
N TYR A 218 4.11 13.04 2.24
CA TYR A 218 3.44 12.26 3.27
C TYR A 218 2.78 11.00 2.72
N HIS A 219 2.17 11.06 1.53
CA HIS A 219 1.59 9.89 0.88
C HIS A 219 2.64 8.85 0.50
N CYS A 220 3.80 9.28 -0.02
CA CYS A 220 4.91 8.40 -0.31
C CYS A 220 5.46 7.76 0.97
N ALA A 221 5.69 8.56 2.01
CA ALA A 221 6.11 8.08 3.33
C ALA A 221 5.13 7.06 3.88
N LEU A 222 3.82 7.34 3.79
CA LEU A 222 2.78 6.43 4.24
C LEU A 222 2.83 5.11 3.48
N LEU A 223 2.93 5.14 2.15
CA LEU A 223 3.06 3.95 1.30
C LEU A 223 4.27 3.10 1.71
N LEU A 224 5.43 3.72 1.93
CA LEU A 224 6.66 3.03 2.32
C LEU A 224 6.64 2.49 3.76
N SER A 225 5.79 3.05 4.63
CA SER A 225 5.62 2.62 6.02
C SER A 225 4.60 1.48 6.21
N GLN A 226 3.84 1.14 5.16
CA GLN A 226 2.75 0.18 5.26
C GLN A 226 3.26 -1.27 5.31
N THR A 227 2.68 -2.05 6.22
CA THR A 227 2.97 -3.47 6.46
C THR A 227 1.76 -4.37 6.16
N GLY A 228 0.72 -3.81 5.53
CA GLY A 228 -0.55 -4.46 5.26
C GLY A 228 -1.71 -3.90 6.10
N PRO A 229 -2.99 -4.15 5.72
CA PRO A 229 -4.17 -3.58 6.38
C PRO A 229 -4.45 -4.12 7.78
N VAL A 230 -3.97 -5.32 8.12
CA VAL A 230 -4.22 -5.95 9.43
C VAL A 230 -3.14 -5.64 10.45
N ILE A 231 -2.09 -4.91 10.05
CA ILE A 231 -0.95 -4.52 10.87
C ILE A 231 -0.73 -3.02 10.75
N ARG A 232 -0.56 -2.31 11.87
CA ARG A 232 -0.22 -0.89 11.88
C ARG A 232 0.98 -0.62 12.77
N SER A 233 1.94 0.16 12.27
CA SER A 233 3.08 0.65 13.04
C SER A 233 2.78 2.04 13.59
N ASN A 234 3.57 2.50 14.57
CA ASN A 234 3.46 3.88 15.06
C ASN A 234 3.63 4.88 13.91
N GLN A 235 4.64 4.64 13.06
CA GLN A 235 4.98 5.50 11.94
C GLN A 235 3.81 5.59 10.95
N SER A 236 3.20 4.46 10.56
CA SER A 236 2.09 4.49 9.61
C SER A 236 0.84 5.17 10.17
N ILE A 237 0.56 5.01 11.47
CA ILE A 237 -0.54 5.74 12.15
C ILE A 237 -0.28 7.24 12.14
N ARG A 238 0.93 7.67 12.53
CA ARG A 238 1.32 9.08 12.54
C ARG A 238 1.25 9.69 11.14
N LEU A 239 1.77 9.01 10.13
CA LEU A 239 1.75 9.47 8.74
C LEU A 239 0.31 9.55 8.20
N GLN A 240 -0.55 8.59 8.54
CA GLN A 240 -1.96 8.63 8.18
C GLN A 240 -2.66 9.85 8.81
N GLN A 241 -2.39 10.14 10.08
CA GLN A 241 -2.93 11.32 10.77
C GLN A 241 -2.41 12.63 10.17
N ALA A 242 -1.11 12.72 9.87
CA ALA A 242 -0.50 13.90 9.25
C ALA A 242 -1.08 14.15 7.84
N THR A 243 -1.29 13.08 7.07
CA THR A 243 -1.91 13.13 5.74
C THR A 243 -3.36 13.61 5.83
N ALA A 244 -4.17 13.02 6.72
CA ALA A 244 -5.57 13.41 6.93
C ALA A 244 -5.70 14.86 7.39
N ALA A 245 -4.85 15.31 8.32
CA ALA A 245 -4.84 16.68 8.80
C ALA A 245 -4.50 17.72 7.72
N LEU A 246 -3.77 17.33 6.66
CA LEU A 246 -3.61 18.18 5.48
C LEU A 246 -4.86 18.16 4.60
N GLN A 247 -5.42 16.98 4.32
CA GLN A 247 -6.62 16.80 3.51
C GLN A 247 -7.84 17.54 4.06
N GLU A 248 -7.98 17.63 5.39
CA GLU A 248 -9.12 18.30 6.02
C GLU A 248 -9.06 19.84 5.94
N LYS A 249 -7.95 20.44 5.50
CA LYS A 249 -7.83 21.90 5.37
C LYS A 249 -8.60 22.37 4.12
N PRO A 250 -9.63 23.22 4.23
CA PRO A 250 -10.46 23.61 3.07
C PRO A 250 -9.66 24.24 1.91
N ARG A 251 -8.73 25.15 2.23
CA ARG A 251 -7.84 25.76 1.23
C ARG A 251 -6.97 24.74 0.50
N PHE A 252 -6.59 23.65 1.18
CA PHE A 252 -5.85 22.58 0.54
C PHE A 252 -6.77 21.79 -0.40
N GLN A 253 -7.96 21.38 0.07
CA GLN A 253 -8.96 20.71 -0.77
C GLN A 253 -9.30 21.49 -2.04
N GLU A 254 -9.49 22.80 -1.95
CA GLU A 254 -9.69 23.67 -3.12
C GLU A 254 -8.49 23.59 -4.08
N SER A 255 -7.26 23.66 -3.57
CA SER A 255 -6.04 23.62 -4.38
C SER A 255 -5.74 22.26 -5.03
N ILE A 256 -6.21 21.16 -4.43
CA ILE A 256 -5.94 19.81 -4.93
C ILE A 256 -7.10 19.19 -5.71
N SER A 257 -8.33 19.64 -5.48
CA SER A 257 -9.50 19.14 -6.22
C SER A 257 -9.63 19.77 -7.60
N GLN A 258 -8.95 20.89 -7.86
CA GLN A 258 -9.09 21.65 -9.09
C GLN A 258 -7.80 22.37 -9.46
N LEU A 259 -7.41 22.28 -10.73
CA LEU A 259 -6.30 23.04 -11.29
C LEU A 259 -6.83 24.05 -12.30
N ASN A 260 -6.50 25.33 -12.12
CA ASN A 260 -6.88 26.41 -13.04
C ASN A 260 -5.66 26.83 -13.87
N LEU A 261 -5.64 26.46 -15.15
CA LEU A 261 -4.52 26.71 -16.06
C LEU A 261 -4.99 27.62 -17.19
N ASN A 262 -4.44 28.82 -17.38
CA ASN A 262 -4.83 29.70 -18.49
C ASN A 262 -6.36 29.92 -18.64
N GLY A 263 -7.09 30.03 -17.53
CA GLY A 263 -8.57 30.17 -17.52
C GLY A 263 -9.35 28.86 -17.66
N VAL A 264 -8.65 27.73 -17.75
CA VAL A 264 -9.20 26.39 -17.92
C VAL A 264 -9.16 25.66 -16.57
N ARG A 265 -10.33 25.40 -15.99
CA ARG A 265 -10.52 24.57 -14.80
C ARG A 265 -10.51 23.08 -15.16
N TYR A 266 -9.65 22.33 -14.49
CA TYR A 266 -9.54 20.87 -14.53
C TYR A 266 -9.93 20.27 -13.17
N PRO A 267 -11.07 19.58 -13.07
CA PRO A 267 -11.41 18.80 -11.89
C PRO A 267 -10.42 17.65 -11.70
N ILE A 268 -9.82 17.57 -10.52
CA ILE A 268 -8.94 16.50 -10.08
C ILE A 268 -9.72 15.60 -9.12
N PHE A 269 -9.73 14.31 -9.40
CA PHE A 269 -10.45 13.32 -8.61
C PHE A 269 -9.58 12.72 -7.51
N THR A 270 -8.31 12.46 -7.80
CA THR A 270 -7.41 11.85 -6.83
C THR A 270 -5.94 12.07 -7.18
N PHE A 271 -5.14 12.01 -6.12
CA PHE A 271 -3.69 11.97 -6.12
C PHE A 271 -3.26 10.72 -5.32
N TYR A 272 -2.55 9.80 -5.96
CA TYR A 272 -2.01 8.61 -5.30
C TYR A 272 -0.74 8.14 -6.01
N PHE A 273 -0.06 7.13 -5.49
CA PHE A 273 1.12 6.54 -6.14
C PHE A 273 0.77 5.21 -6.79
N ILE A 274 1.27 4.99 -8.01
CA ILE A 274 1.33 3.67 -8.62
C ILE A 274 2.75 3.14 -8.49
N GLU A 275 2.87 1.89 -8.05
CA GLU A 275 4.10 1.12 -8.19
C GLU A 275 4.15 0.51 -9.59
N LEU A 276 5.12 0.92 -10.39
CA LEU A 276 5.56 0.22 -11.59
C LEU A 276 6.72 -0.72 -11.24
N GLU A 277 7.17 -1.53 -12.19
CA GLU A 277 8.22 -2.54 -11.98
C GLU A 277 9.48 -1.97 -11.29
N ASN A 278 9.90 -0.77 -11.72
CA ASN A 278 11.14 -0.11 -11.31
C ASN A 278 10.96 1.26 -10.64
N GLN A 279 9.73 1.77 -10.47
CA GLN A 279 9.53 3.11 -9.91
C GLN A 279 8.18 3.31 -9.22
N LEU A 280 8.16 4.21 -8.23
CA LEU A 280 6.94 4.76 -7.67
C LEU A 280 6.57 6.04 -8.43
N VAL A 281 5.44 6.02 -9.13
CA VAL A 281 5.00 7.13 -9.98
C VAL A 281 3.79 7.81 -9.35
N PRO A 282 3.86 9.11 -9.05
CA PRO A 282 2.69 9.90 -8.72
C PRO A 282 1.64 9.82 -9.83
N LEU A 283 0.38 9.59 -9.48
CA LEU A 283 -0.75 9.59 -10.40
C LEU A 283 -1.72 10.72 -10.10
N VAL A 284 -2.05 11.48 -11.14
CA VAL A 284 -3.08 12.52 -11.14
C VAL A 284 -4.26 12.05 -11.96
N ALA A 285 -5.40 11.81 -11.31
CA ALA A 285 -6.64 11.49 -12.00
C ALA A 285 -7.48 12.77 -12.18
N TYR A 286 -7.91 13.06 -13.41
CA TYR A 286 -8.63 14.30 -13.72
C TYR A 286 -9.72 14.10 -14.77
N LEU A 287 -10.63 15.06 -14.88
CA LEU A 287 -11.63 15.11 -15.95
C LEU A 287 -11.07 15.84 -17.17
N SER A 288 -10.91 15.11 -18.26
CA SER A 288 -10.58 15.67 -19.57
C SER A 288 -11.71 16.57 -20.06
N ARG A 289 -11.36 17.60 -20.84
CA ARG A 289 -12.36 18.42 -21.56
C ARG A 289 -12.75 17.83 -22.90
N TYR A 290 -11.97 16.88 -23.39
CA TYR A 290 -12.21 16.19 -24.63
C TYR A 290 -12.91 14.87 -24.34
N ASP A 291 -14.07 14.68 -24.97
CA ASP A 291 -14.78 13.42 -25.01
C ASP A 291 -14.02 12.48 -25.96
N GLY A 292 -13.70 11.27 -25.49
CA GLY A 292 -12.92 10.35 -26.28
C GLY A 292 -13.20 8.90 -25.96
N THR A 293 -13.18 8.07 -26.99
CA THR A 293 -12.68 6.71 -26.82
C THR A 293 -11.21 6.75 -27.17
N ALA A 294 -10.34 6.01 -26.47
CA ALA A 294 -8.87 5.98 -26.66
C ALA A 294 -8.38 5.52 -28.06
N LYS A 295 -9.23 5.58 -29.09
CA LYS A 295 -9.01 5.14 -30.47
C LYS A 295 -8.94 6.29 -31.47
N ASP A 296 -9.28 7.51 -31.09
CA ASP A 296 -9.13 8.70 -31.94
C ASP A 296 -7.78 9.40 -31.66
N THR A 297 -6.95 9.50 -32.69
CA THR A 297 -5.59 10.07 -32.62
C THR A 297 -5.59 11.58 -32.37
N ASP A 298 -6.59 12.32 -32.88
CA ASP A 298 -6.70 13.76 -32.65
C ASP A 298 -7.07 14.04 -31.18
N THR A 299 -8.08 13.34 -30.68
CA THR A 299 -8.47 13.40 -29.26
C THR A 299 -7.34 12.97 -28.33
N THR A 300 -6.61 11.92 -28.68
CA THR A 300 -5.46 11.47 -27.88
C THR A 300 -4.40 12.57 -27.78
N SER A 301 -3.97 13.15 -28.90
CA SER A 301 -2.96 14.22 -28.92
C SER A 301 -3.37 15.44 -28.08
N LYS A 302 -4.66 15.77 -28.08
CA LYS A 302 -5.22 16.85 -27.24
C LYS A 302 -5.12 16.53 -25.75
N ILE A 303 -5.44 15.30 -25.34
CA ILE A 303 -5.33 14.85 -23.94
C ILE A 303 -3.87 14.83 -23.49
N GLU A 304 -2.94 14.42 -24.36
CA GLU A 304 -1.51 14.49 -24.05
C GLU A 304 -1.05 15.93 -23.81
N ALA A 305 -1.53 16.88 -24.63
CA ALA A 305 -1.25 18.30 -24.43
C ALA A 305 -1.82 18.83 -23.10
N GLU A 306 -3.03 18.41 -22.69
CA GLU A 306 -3.59 18.75 -21.37
C GLU A 306 -2.70 18.21 -20.23
N ALA A 307 -2.30 16.94 -20.30
CA ALA A 307 -1.44 16.33 -19.29
C ALA A 307 -0.10 17.05 -19.16
N LYS A 308 0.52 17.45 -20.30
CA LYS A 308 1.76 18.24 -20.30
C LYS A 308 1.56 19.63 -19.69
N GLN A 309 0.47 20.32 -20.00
CA GLN A 309 0.15 21.62 -19.39
C GLN A 309 -0.05 21.50 -17.87
N ILE A 310 -0.75 20.46 -17.43
CA ILE A 310 -0.93 20.18 -15.99
C ILE A 310 0.42 19.89 -15.34
N CYS A 311 1.26 19.04 -15.94
CA CYS A 311 2.58 18.70 -15.44
C CYS A 311 3.47 19.93 -15.27
N GLN A 312 3.55 20.80 -16.28
CA GLN A 312 4.29 22.07 -16.22
C GLN A 312 3.80 22.98 -15.09
N SER A 313 2.48 23.07 -14.89
CA SER A 313 1.94 23.86 -13.79
C SER A 313 2.27 23.29 -12.43
N LEU A 314 2.22 21.97 -12.29
CA LEU A 314 2.64 21.30 -11.06
C LEU A 314 4.12 21.56 -10.80
N GLN A 315 4.98 21.47 -11.82
CA GLN A 315 6.42 21.73 -11.71
C GLN A 315 6.73 23.15 -11.21
N LYS A 316 6.02 24.15 -11.75
CA LYS A 316 6.18 25.55 -11.32
C LYS A 316 5.68 25.81 -9.89
N SER A 317 4.65 25.09 -9.44
CA SER A 317 4.01 25.32 -8.15
C SER A 317 4.55 24.44 -7.02
N ASN A 318 5.27 23.37 -7.34
CA ASN A 318 5.71 22.34 -6.40
C ASN A 318 7.23 22.13 -6.50
N SER A 319 8.01 23.11 -6.06
CA SER A 319 9.47 23.01 -6.07
C SER A 319 9.96 21.80 -5.25
N GLY A 320 11.00 21.12 -5.75
CA GLY A 320 11.60 19.95 -5.10
C GLY A 320 10.83 18.64 -5.27
N PHE A 321 9.55 18.66 -5.66
CA PHE A 321 8.78 17.42 -5.87
C PHE A 321 9.30 16.62 -7.07
N PHE A 322 9.59 17.30 -8.18
CA PHE A 322 10.07 16.64 -9.40
C PHE A 322 11.54 16.22 -9.34
N ASP A 323 12.28 16.66 -8.32
CA ASP A 323 13.63 16.16 -8.04
C ASP A 323 13.58 14.72 -7.50
N GLU A 324 12.48 14.37 -6.81
CA GLU A 324 12.21 13.05 -6.25
C GLU A 324 11.41 12.16 -7.19
N PHE A 325 10.46 12.75 -7.93
CA PHE A 325 9.56 12.06 -8.83
C PHE A 325 9.60 12.74 -10.22
N PRO A 326 10.57 12.37 -11.08
CA PRO A 326 10.78 13.06 -12.35
C PRO A 326 9.63 12.83 -13.34
N SER A 327 8.85 11.77 -13.18
CA SER A 327 7.72 11.45 -14.05
C SER A 327 6.41 11.39 -13.26
N VAL A 328 5.33 11.82 -13.90
CA VAL A 328 3.97 11.77 -13.34
C VAL A 328 3.04 11.06 -14.32
N MET A 329 2.22 10.17 -13.81
CA MET A 329 1.16 9.51 -14.58
C MET A 329 -0.12 10.33 -14.51
N PHE A 330 -0.71 10.62 -15.65
CA PHE A 330 -1.99 11.29 -15.77
C PHE A 330 -3.04 10.30 -16.23
N GLN A 331 -4.15 10.24 -15.50
CA GLN A 331 -5.31 9.42 -15.83
C GLN A 331 -6.50 10.33 -16.13
N ALA A 332 -6.73 10.55 -17.41
CA ALA A 332 -7.77 11.41 -17.93
C ALA A 332 -9.08 10.61 -18.08
N TYR A 333 -10.09 10.96 -17.29
CA TYR A 333 -11.44 10.44 -17.43
C TYR A 333 -12.27 11.29 -18.38
N PHE A 334 -13.24 10.67 -19.05
CA PHE A 334 -14.18 11.35 -19.95
C PHE A 334 -15.50 11.72 -19.27
N GLU A 335 -15.80 11.06 -18.15
CA GLU A 335 -16.94 11.38 -17.29
C GLU A 335 -16.49 11.23 -15.82
N PRO A 336 -17.10 11.95 -14.87
CA PRO A 336 -16.75 11.81 -13.45
C PRO A 336 -16.98 10.37 -12.95
N PRO A 337 -15.98 9.74 -12.28
CA PRO A 337 -16.14 8.41 -11.73
C PRO A 337 -16.95 8.44 -10.42
N ALA A 338 -18.26 8.68 -10.53
CA ALA A 338 -19.17 8.85 -9.38
C ALA A 338 -19.62 7.52 -8.74
N ASP A 339 -19.68 6.43 -9.50
CA ASP A 339 -20.10 5.10 -9.03
C ASP A 339 -18.88 4.18 -8.87
N PRO A 340 -18.48 3.80 -7.65
CA PRO A 340 -17.31 2.95 -7.43
C PRO A 340 -17.42 1.55 -8.05
N THR A 341 -18.61 1.11 -8.44
CA THR A 341 -18.85 -0.21 -9.05
C THR A 341 -18.81 -0.18 -10.58
N LYS A 342 -18.94 1.01 -11.20
CA LYS A 342 -18.90 1.19 -12.65
C LYS A 342 -17.45 1.30 -13.14
N GLN A 343 -17.15 0.64 -14.26
CA GLN A 343 -15.90 0.88 -14.98
C GLN A 343 -16.04 2.09 -15.87
N TYR A 344 -15.22 3.10 -15.60
CA TYR A 344 -15.18 4.33 -16.38
C TYR A 344 -14.06 4.27 -17.42
N PRO A 345 -14.32 4.67 -18.68
CA PRO A 345 -13.27 4.79 -19.67
C PRO A 345 -12.31 5.92 -19.27
N TYR A 346 -11.02 5.66 -19.46
CA TYR A 346 -9.96 6.63 -19.20
C TYR A 346 -8.82 6.47 -20.21
N TYR A 347 -8.01 7.52 -20.34
CA TYR A 347 -6.74 7.53 -21.05
C TYR A 347 -5.60 7.74 -20.05
N LYS A 348 -4.50 6.98 -20.19
CA LYS A 348 -3.32 7.09 -19.33
C LYS A 348 -2.12 7.54 -20.15
N ILE A 349 -1.44 8.56 -19.66
CA ILE A 349 -0.16 9.02 -20.20
C ILE A 349 0.84 9.24 -19.06
N MET A 350 2.10 8.89 -19.29
CA MET A 350 3.20 9.28 -18.43
C MET A 350 3.89 10.49 -19.06
N VAL A 351 4.13 11.52 -18.25
CA VAL A 351 4.83 12.73 -18.68
C VAL A 351 6.10 12.86 -17.84
N ASP A 352 7.24 13.01 -18.49
CA ASP A 352 8.51 13.32 -17.83
C ASP A 352 8.62 14.85 -17.67
N ALA A 353 8.82 15.32 -16.44
CA ALA A 353 8.96 16.74 -16.16
C ALA A 353 10.27 17.34 -16.70
N ASN A 354 11.26 16.49 -17.01
CA ASN A 354 12.49 16.93 -17.67
C ASN A 354 12.27 17.37 -19.13
N GLU A 355 11.11 17.06 -19.73
CA GLU A 355 10.75 17.55 -21.08
C GLU A 355 10.60 19.08 -21.16
N PHE A 356 10.57 19.78 -20.02
CA PHE A 356 10.29 21.21 -19.93
C PHE A 356 11.49 22.07 -19.52
N ASN A 357 12.63 21.44 -19.24
CA ASN A 357 13.85 22.09 -18.75
C ASN A 357 14.85 22.42 -19.86
#